data_AF-A0A1H9TY96-F1
#
_entry.id   AF-A0A1H9TY96-F1
#
_cell.length_a   1.000
_cell.length_b   1.000
_cell.length_c   1.000
_cell.angle_alpha   90.00
_cell.angle_beta   90.00
_cell.angle_gamma   90.00
#
_symmetry.space_group_name_H-M   'P 1'
#
loop_
_entity.id
_entity.type
_entity.pdbx_description
1 polymer ?
#
loop_
_entity_poly.entity_id
_entity_poly.type
_entity_poly.pdbx_seq_one_letter_code
_entity_poly.pdbx_strand_id
1 'polypeptide(L)' 'MLALTGKTRRWEPRRLRFRLFSAAVQLVTTGRAAFLRLAAHWPWTGEITEALARLAFLQSPG' A
#
# COMPACT_ATOMS: atom_id res chain seq x y z
N MET A 1 1.08 -10.93 -2.23
CA MET A 1 0.06 -9.99 -2.78
C MET A 1 -1.32 -10.40 -2.26
N LEU A 2 -1.56 -10.31 -0.94
CA LEU A 2 -2.78 -10.90 -0.34
C LEU A 2 -3.92 -9.90 -0.12
N ALA A 3 -3.69 -8.59 -0.31
CA ALA A 3 -4.65 -7.56 0.08
C ALA A 3 -5.05 -6.56 -1.02
N LEU A 4 -4.56 -6.75 -2.25
CA LEU A 4 -4.92 -5.92 -3.39
C LEU A 4 -6.13 -6.53 -4.08
N THR A 5 -7.30 -5.91 -3.93
CA THR A 5 -8.57 -6.37 -4.52
C THR A 5 -8.98 -5.52 -5.74
N GLY A 6 -9.71 -6.12 -6.68
CA GLY A 6 -10.20 -5.41 -7.87
C GLY A 6 -9.18 -5.27 -9.00
N LYS A 7 -9.05 -4.07 -9.59
CA LYS A 7 -8.23 -3.80 -10.79
C LYS A 7 -6.73 -4.02 -10.55
N THR A 8 -6.26 -3.85 -9.32
CA THR A 8 -4.88 -4.08 -8.87
C THR A 8 -4.50 -5.55 -8.76
N ARG A 9 -5.46 -6.46 -8.54
CA ARG A 9 -5.21 -7.91 -8.58
C ARG A 9 -4.78 -8.39 -9.97
N ARG A 10 -5.20 -7.68 -11.01
CA ARG A 10 -4.91 -7.99 -12.41
C ARG A 10 -3.58 -7.40 -12.91
N TRP A 11 -2.85 -6.68 -12.06
CA TRP A 11 -1.55 -6.12 -12.43
C TRP A 11 -0.48 -7.20 -12.30
N GLU A 12 0.40 -7.28 -13.30
CA GLU A 12 1.58 -8.15 -13.22
C GLU A 12 2.40 -7.81 -11.96
N PRO A 13 2.91 -8.82 -11.23
CA PRO A 13 3.65 -8.63 -9.98
C PRO A 13 4.83 -7.66 -10.12
N ARG A 14 5.51 -7.69 -11.28
CA ARG A 14 6.63 -6.81 -11.58
C ARG A 14 6.20 -5.35 -11.71
N ARG A 15 5.08 -5.12 -12.40
CA ARG A 15 4.49 -3.78 -12.59
C ARG A 15 3.92 -3.24 -11.28
N LEU A 16 3.39 -4.12 -10.43
CA LEU A 16 2.93 -3.75 -9.10
C LEU A 16 4.09 -3.34 -8.18
N ARG A 17 5.17 -4.12 -8.12
CA ARG A 17 6.37 -3.76 -7.35
C ARG A 17 6.94 -2.43 -7.81
N PHE A 18 7.10 -2.25 -9.12
CA PHE A 18 7.57 -0.98 -9.66
C PHE A 18 6.67 0.17 -9.21
N ARG A 19 5.35 0.06 -9.34
CA ARG A 19 4.44 1.14 -8.91
C ARG A 19 4.45 1.41 -7.41
N LEU A 20 4.56 0.37 -6.58
CA LEU A 20 4.65 0.53 -5.12
C LEU A 20 5.98 1.17 -4.69
N PHE A 21 7.09 0.78 -5.31
CA PHE A 21 8.43 1.28 -4.96
C PHE A 21 8.81 2.57 -5.69
N SER A 22 8.17 2.89 -6.81
CA SER A 22 8.32 4.15 -7.55
C SER A 22 7.29 5.20 -7.14
N ALA A 23 6.35 4.85 -6.25
CA ALA A 23 5.49 5.84 -5.64
C ALA A 23 6.33 6.87 -4.90
N ALA A 24 6.05 8.15 -5.14
CA ALA A 24 6.58 9.24 -4.32
C ALA A 24 5.92 9.14 -2.94
N VAL A 25 6.50 8.29 -2.10
CA VAL A 25 6.05 7.99 -0.75
C VAL A 25 7.17 8.36 0.21
N GLN A 26 6.82 8.96 1.34
CA GLN A 26 7.79 9.12 2.43
C GLN A 26 7.52 8.03 3.46
N LEU A 27 8.46 7.11 3.62
CA LEU A 27 8.47 6.17 4.73
C LEU A 27 9.19 6.82 5.91
N VAL A 28 8.46 7.12 6.97
CA VAL A 28 8.97 7.71 8.20
C VAL A 28 8.93 6.64 9.29
N THR A 29 10.08 6.19 9.74
CA THR A 29 10.17 5.27 10.88
C THR A 29 10.38 6.07 12.17
N THR A 30 9.46 5.96 13.11
CA THR A 30 9.65 6.33 14.51
C THR A 30 9.96 5.07 15.30
N GLY A 31 10.59 5.18 16.47
CA GLY A 31 11.15 4.03 17.20
C GLY A 31 10.22 2.83 17.44
N ARG A 32 8.88 3.02 17.38
CA ARG A 32 7.89 1.93 17.48
C ARG A 32 6.90 1.87 16.31
N ALA A 33 6.94 2.82 15.37
CA ALA A 33 5.93 2.90 14.32
C ALA A 33 6.54 3.31 12.98
N ALA A 34 6.06 2.72 11.90
CA ALA A 34 6.37 3.15 10.54
C ALA A 34 5.16 3.89 9.97
N PHE A 35 5.35 5.13 9.56
CA PHE A 35 4.36 5.96 8.89
C PHE A 35 4.67 6.03 7.40
N LEU A 36 3.66 5.78 6.58
CA LEU A 36 3.74 5.91 5.14
C LEU A 36 2.95 7.15 4.71
N ARG A 37 3.64 8.20 4.22
CA ARG A 37 3.00 9.39 3.66
C ARG A 37 2.86 9.25 2.15
N LEU A 38 1.64 9.08 1.69
CA LEU A 38 1.27 9.00 0.28
C LEU A 38 0.88 10.40 -0.23
N ALA A 39 1.31 10.74 -1.45
CA ALA A 39 0.87 11.96 -2.11
C ALA A 39 -0.64 11.88 -2.43
N ALA A 40 -1.45 12.79 -1.86
CA ALA A 40 -2.91 12.75 -1.97
C ALA A 40 -3.43 12.87 -3.41
N HIS A 41 -2.71 13.56 -4.29
CA HIS A 41 -3.10 13.79 -5.69
C HIS A 41 -2.79 12.61 -6.63
N TRP A 42 -2.16 11.56 -6.13
CA TRP A 42 -1.73 10.44 -6.96
C TRP A 42 -2.88 9.47 -7.23
N PRO A 43 -3.07 8.99 -8.47
CA PRO A 43 -4.29 8.28 -8.88
C PRO A 43 -4.50 6.91 -8.21
N TRP A 44 -3.48 6.35 -7.56
CA TRP A 44 -3.53 5.04 -6.90
C TRP A 44 -3.38 5.12 -5.38
N THR A 45 -3.33 6.33 -4.81
CA THR A 45 -3.20 6.53 -3.35
C THR A 45 -4.36 5.88 -2.60
N GLY A 46 -5.57 5.95 -3.14
CA GLY A 46 -6.75 5.25 -2.59
C GLY A 46 -6.58 3.73 -2.58
N GLU A 47 -6.16 3.14 -3.71
CA GLU A 47 -6.00 1.68 -3.83
C GLU A 47 -4.91 1.14 -2.88
N ILE A 48 -3.81 1.89 -2.70
CA ILE A 48 -2.74 1.52 -1.76
C ILE A 48 -3.23 1.63 -0.32
N THR A 49 -3.95 2.69 0.02
CA THR A 49 -4.48 2.93 1.36
C THR A 49 -5.50 1.86 1.76
N GLU A 50 -6.41 1.50 0.85
CA GLU A 50 -7.40 0.43 1.07
C GLU A 50 -6.73 -0.93 1.25
N ALA A 51 -5.71 -1.26 0.44
CA ALA A 51 -4.95 -2.50 0.58
C ALA A 51 -4.21 -2.57 1.93
N LEU A 52 -3.64 -1.45 2.40
CA LEU A 52 -2.99 -1.37 3.71
C LEU A 52 -4.00 -1.51 4.86
N ALA A 53 -5.15 -0.83 4.77
CA ALA A 53 -6.21 -0.97 5.77
C ALA A 53 -6.72 -2.42 5.86
N ARG A 54 -6.84 -3.09 4.71
CA ARG A 54 -7.24 -4.50 4.65
C ARG A 54 -6.17 -5.44 5.22
N LEU A 55 -4.88 -5.16 4.98
CA LEU A 55 -3.80 -5.90 5.64
C LEU A 55 -3.86 -5.71 7.16
N ALA A 56 -4.04 -4.49 7.65
CA ALA A 56 -4.17 -4.23 9.07
C ALA A 56 -5.35 -5.01 9.69
N PHE A 57 -6.47 -5.11 8.97
CA PHE A 57 -7.61 -5.91 9.39
C PHE A 57 -7.32 -7.41 9.42
N LEU A 58 -6.62 -7.95 8.42
CA LEU A 58 -6.21 -9.36 8.38
C LEU A 58 -5.12 -9.70 9.41
N GLN A 59 -4.33 -8.71 9.82
CA GLN A 59 -3.23 -8.87 10.76
C GLN A 59 -3.67 -8.82 12.21
N SER A 60 -4.93 -8.48 12.52
CA SER A 60 -5.43 -8.52 13.90
C SER A 60 -5.62 -9.98 14.33
N PRO A 61 -4.75 -10.54 15.19
CA PRO A 61 -5.05 -11.78 15.87
C PRO A 61 -5.89 -11.39 17.08
N GLY A 62 -7.19 -11.67 17.04
CA GLY A 62 -7.94 -11.83 18.28
C GLY A 62 -7.39 -13.04 19.04
#